data_AF-A0A259JYD0-F1
#
_entry.id   AF-A0A259JYD0-F1
#
_cell.length_a   1.000
_cell.length_b   1.000
_cell.length_c   1.000
_cell.angle_alpha   90.00
_cell.angle_beta   90.00
_cell.angle_gamma   90.00
#
_symmetry.space_group_name_H-M   'P 1'
#
loop_
_entity.id
_entity.type
_entity.pdbx_description
1 polymer ?
#
loop_
_entity_poly.entity_id
_entity_poly.type
_entity_poly.pdbx_seq_one_letter_code
_entity_poly.pdbx_strand_id
1 'polypeptide(L)'
;MSSTASRPPSPAAPDTGAAADEPLYEARRQIYPQSVQGRFRKIKWILLAITLAIYYLLPFVRWDRGPDAPHQAVLIDFPARRFYFFFLEIWPQEFY
;
A
#
# COMPACT_ATOMS: atom_id res chain seq x y z
N MET A 1 -11.64 85.82 28.27
CA MET A 1 -10.60 85.22 29.12
C MET A 1 -10.95 83.75 29.32
N SER A 2 -9.94 82.88 29.49
CA SER A 2 -9.97 81.41 29.66
C SER A 2 -9.81 80.63 28.33
N SER A 3 -8.60 80.54 27.76
CA SER A 3 -7.39 79.80 28.18
C SER A 3 -7.33 78.40 27.54
N THR A 4 -6.57 78.31 26.45
CA THR A 4 -6.19 77.09 25.73
C THR A 4 -5.15 76.33 26.57
N ALA A 5 -5.53 75.20 27.17
CA ALA A 5 -4.59 74.36 27.91
C ALA A 5 -3.79 73.45 26.95
N SER A 6 -2.49 73.68 26.85
CA SER A 6 -1.54 72.84 26.11
C SER A 6 -1.27 71.51 26.83
N ARG A 7 -1.37 70.40 26.10
CA ARG A 7 -1.07 69.03 26.57
C ARG A 7 0.42 68.89 26.95
N PRO A 8 0.78 68.21 28.07
CA PRO A 8 2.18 68.00 28.43
C PRO A 8 2.85 66.95 27.52
N PRO A 9 4.19 67.01 27.36
CA PRO A 9 4.93 66.03 26.57
C PRO A 9 4.91 64.65 27.25
N SER A 10 4.65 63.61 26.46
CA SER A 10 4.68 62.22 26.90
C SER A 10 6.13 61.82 27.22
N PRO A 11 6.42 61.18 28.38
CA PRO A 11 7.76 60.70 28.67
C PRO A 11 8.14 59.58 27.69
N ALA A 12 9.38 59.64 27.20
CA ALA A 12 9.95 58.69 26.25
C ALA A 12 10.49 57.43 26.97
N ALA A 13 10.25 56.28 26.30
CA ALA A 13 10.91 54.96 26.41
C ALA A 13 10.62 54.11 27.68
N PRO A 14 10.59 52.76 27.55
CA PRO A 14 11.74 51.99 27.08
C PRO A 14 11.55 51.42 25.67
N ASP A 15 12.59 51.57 24.87
CA ASP A 15 12.97 50.74 23.72
C ASP A 15 13.26 49.31 24.21
N THR A 16 12.20 48.61 24.61
CA THR A 16 12.32 47.17 24.77
C THR A 16 12.44 46.61 23.36
N GLY A 17 13.67 46.26 22.98
CA GLY A 17 13.99 45.43 21.83
C GLY A 17 13.36 44.05 21.97
N ALA A 18 12.02 44.01 21.96
CA ALA A 18 11.27 42.83 21.59
C ALA A 18 11.54 42.64 20.11
N ALA A 19 12.68 42.00 19.81
CA ALA A 19 12.77 41.17 18.63
C ALA A 19 11.46 40.41 18.58
N ALA A 20 10.61 40.75 17.61
CA ALA A 20 9.37 40.05 17.42
C ALA A 20 9.72 38.57 17.41
N ASP A 21 9.21 37.82 18.38
CA ASP A 21 9.20 36.37 18.37
C ASP A 21 8.34 35.95 17.17
N GLU A 22 8.90 36.14 15.96
CA GLU A 22 8.30 35.71 14.73
C GLU A 22 8.49 34.19 14.71
N PRO A 23 7.39 33.41 14.73
CA PRO A 23 7.51 31.97 14.82
C PRO A 23 8.27 31.45 13.59
N LEU A 24 9.52 31.02 13.80
CA LEU A 24 10.41 30.50 12.76
C LEU A 24 9.93 29.18 12.12
N TYR A 25 8.79 28.65 12.58
CA TYR A 25 8.25 27.37 12.15
C TYR A 25 6.79 27.51 11.77
N GLU A 26 6.48 27.18 10.51
CA GLU A 26 5.10 27.10 10.02
C GLU A 26 4.44 25.83 10.60
N ALA A 27 3.23 25.96 11.13
CA ALA A 27 2.48 24.82 11.65
C ALA A 27 2.26 23.79 10.52
N ARG A 28 2.65 22.53 10.76
CA ARG A 28 2.51 21.44 9.78
C ARG A 28 1.05 21.35 9.31
N ARG A 29 0.81 21.59 8.02
CA ARG A 29 -0.46 21.28 7.37
C ARG A 29 -0.75 19.79 7.50
N GLN A 30 -1.92 19.44 8.06
CA GLN A 30 -2.37 18.05 8.10
C GLN A 30 -2.61 17.56 6.67
N ILE A 31 -1.84 16.55 6.27
CA ILE A 31 -2.01 15.86 5.00
C ILE A 31 -3.04 14.76 5.22
N TYR A 32 -4.19 14.89 4.56
CA TYR A 32 -5.24 13.89 4.58
C TYR A 32 -5.08 12.94 3.39
N PRO A 33 -5.23 11.62 3.58
CA PRO A 33 -5.19 10.67 2.47
C PRO A 33 -6.37 10.89 1.53
N GLN A 34 -6.08 11.05 0.24
CA GLN A 34 -7.10 11.23 -0.79
C GLN A 34 -7.76 9.89 -1.14
N SER A 35 -9.08 9.87 -1.32
CA SER A 35 -9.79 8.67 -1.74
C SER A 35 -9.43 8.31 -3.19
N VAL A 36 -8.71 7.21 -3.38
CA VAL A 36 -8.29 6.78 -4.73
C VAL A 36 -9.39 5.91 -5.36
N GLN A 37 -10.04 6.40 -6.41
CA GLN A 37 -10.99 5.63 -7.21
C GLN A 37 -10.50 5.56 -8.65
N GLY A 38 -10.68 4.43 -9.33
CA GLY A 38 -10.29 4.31 -10.74
C GLY A 38 -10.13 2.89 -11.26
N ARG A 39 -9.96 2.79 -12.58
CA ARG A 39 -9.82 1.54 -13.33
C ARG A 39 -8.65 0.69 -12.83
N PHE A 40 -7.48 1.28 -12.60
CA PHE A 40 -6.29 0.55 -12.14
C PHE A 40 -6.47 -0.09 -10.76
N ARG A 41 -7.16 0.59 -9.82
CA ARG A 41 -7.44 0.02 -8.49
C ARG A 41 -8.33 -1.21 -8.62
N LYS A 42 -9.38 -1.15 -9.45
CA LYS A 42 -10.24 -2.31 -9.73
C LYS A 42 -9.45 -3.47 -10.35
N ILE A 43 -8.63 -3.19 -11.37
CA ILE A 43 -7.78 -4.21 -12.00
C ILE A 43 -6.85 -4.87 -10.98
N LYS A 44 -6.17 -4.08 -10.13
CA LYS A 44 -5.29 -4.60 -9.09
C LYS A 44 -6.02 -5.58 -8.16
N TRP A 45 -7.20 -5.20 -7.69
CA TRP A 45 -7.99 -6.05 -6.79
C TRP A 45 -8.53 -7.29 -7.48
N ILE A 46 -8.95 -7.19 -8.74
CA ILE A 46 -9.37 -8.34 -9.54
C ILE A 46 -8.19 -9.30 -9.74
N LEU A 47 -7.03 -8.79 -10.15
CA LEU A 47 -5.83 -9.60 -10.34
C LEU A 47 -5.42 -10.29 -9.04
N LEU A 48 -5.40 -9.54 -7.93
CA LEU A 48 -5.13 -10.09 -6.60
C LEU A 48 -6.12 -11.19 -6.24
N ALA A 49 -7.41 -10.98 -6.45
CA ALA A 49 -8.42 -12.00 -6.15
C ALA A 49 -8.23 -13.26 -7.01
N ILE A 50 -7.93 -13.10 -8.30
CA ILE A 50 -7.69 -14.22 -9.22
C ILE A 50 -6.44 -15.00 -8.80
N THR A 51 -5.31 -14.33 -8.57
CA THR A 51 -4.07 -15.01 -8.19
C THR A 51 -4.20 -15.70 -6.83
N LEU A 52 -4.93 -15.08 -5.90
CA LEU A 52 -5.21 -15.67 -4.59
C LEU A 52 -6.12 -16.90 -4.70
N ALA A 53 -7.16 -16.83 -5.55
CA ALA A 53 -8.02 -17.95 -5.85
C ALA A 53 -7.22 -19.12 -6.46
N ILE A 54 -6.35 -18.85 -7.44
CA ILE A 54 -5.47 -19.87 -8.01
C ILE A 54 -4.58 -20.46 -6.89
N TYR A 55 -3.89 -19.63 -6.11
CA TYR A 55 -2.99 -20.10 -5.07
C TYR A 55 -3.68 -21.03 -4.05
N TYR A 56 -4.86 -20.66 -3.57
CA TYR A 56 -5.55 -21.44 -2.54
C TYR A 56 -6.40 -22.59 -3.09
N LEU A 57 -6.94 -22.48 -4.30
CA LEU A 57 -7.85 -23.50 -4.85
C LEU A 57 -7.12 -24.55 -5.65
N LEU A 58 -6.01 -24.20 -6.32
CA LEU A 58 -5.23 -25.12 -7.16
C LEU A 58 -4.86 -26.46 -6.50
N PRO A 59 -4.39 -26.54 -5.24
CA PRO A 59 -4.05 -27.84 -4.63
C PRO A 59 -5.25 -28.76 -4.43
N PHE A 60 -6.48 -28.22 -4.44
CA PHE A 60 -7.72 -28.98 -4.27
C PHE A 60 -8.38 -29.35 -5.61
N VAL A 61 -7.89 -28.83 -6.73
CA VAL A 61 -8.41 -29.17 -8.05
C VAL A 61 -8.07 -30.63 -8.34
N ARG A 62 -9.11 -31.44 -8.52
CA ARG A 62 -8.97 -32.85 -8.91
C ARG A 62 -8.91 -32.97 -10.43
N TRP A 63 -8.06 -33.85 -10.92
CA TRP A 63 -7.82 -34.11 -12.33
C TRP A 63 -7.64 -35.61 -12.57
N ASP A 64 -8.53 -36.19 -13.37
CA ASP A 64 -8.51 -37.61 -13.71
C ASP A 64 -7.51 -37.86 -14.85
N ARG A 65 -6.66 -38.88 -14.69
CA ARG A 65 -5.66 -39.31 -15.70
C ARG A 65 -5.69 -40.81 -15.96
N GLY A 66 -6.75 -41.49 -15.52
CA GLY A 66 -6.90 -42.94 -15.64
C GLY A 66 -6.67 -43.71 -14.34
N PRO A 67 -6.86 -45.04 -14.39
CA PRO A 67 -6.72 -45.92 -13.24
C PRO A 67 -5.31 -45.85 -12.65
N ASP A 68 -5.20 -45.97 -11.32
CA ASP A 68 -3.95 -46.02 -10.56
C ASP A 68 -3.10 -44.72 -10.54
N ALA A 69 -3.54 -43.66 -11.21
CA ALA A 69 -2.88 -42.35 -11.18
C ALA A 69 -3.44 -41.43 -10.08
N PRO A 70 -2.61 -40.61 -9.42
CA PRO A 70 -3.07 -39.63 -8.44
C PRO A 70 -3.99 -38.59 -9.08
N HIS A 71 -5.13 -38.28 -8.46
CA HIS A 71 -6.15 -37.43 -9.07
C HIS A 71 -5.98 -35.92 -8.79
N GLN A 72 -4.79 -35.43 -8.44
CA GLN A 72 -4.57 -34.01 -8.12
C GLN A 72 -4.03 -33.24 -9.33
N ALA A 73 -4.61 -32.10 -9.68
CA ALA A 73 -4.24 -31.36 -10.89
C ALA A 73 -2.76 -30.97 -10.93
N VAL A 74 -2.22 -30.46 -9.84
CA VAL A 74 -0.79 -30.15 -9.71
C VAL A 74 -0.21 -30.94 -8.57
N LEU A 75 0.70 -31.86 -8.87
CA LEU A 75 1.29 -32.78 -7.90
C LEU A 75 2.76 -33.07 -8.23
N ILE A 76 3.60 -33.04 -7.19
CA ILE A 76 4.97 -33.53 -7.25
C ILE A 76 4.98 -34.90 -6.57
N ASP A 77 5.12 -35.96 -7.37
CA ASP A 77 5.16 -37.33 -6.89
C ASP A 77 6.62 -37.78 -6.71
N PHE A 78 7.08 -37.77 -5.47
CA PHE A 78 8.44 -38.21 -5.13
C PHE A 78 8.65 -39.72 -5.29
N PRO A 79 7.75 -40.61 -4.82
CA PRO A 79 7.86 -42.05 -5.06
C PRO A 79 8.00 -42.42 -6.54
N ALA A 80 7.14 -41.88 -7.39
CA ALA A 80 7.17 -42.18 -8.82
C ALA A 80 8.19 -41.34 -9.60
N ARG A 81 8.79 -40.31 -8.97
CA ARG A 81 9.66 -39.30 -9.59
C ARG A 81 8.98 -38.61 -10.78
N ARG A 82 7.72 -38.22 -10.62
CA ARG A 82 6.90 -37.61 -11.69
C ARG A 82 6.36 -36.26 -11.24
N PHE A 83 6.29 -35.33 -12.19
CA PHE A 83 5.66 -34.03 -12.01
C PHE A 83 4.38 -33.97 -12.82
N TYR A 84 3.26 -33.75 -12.15
CA TYR A 84 1.94 -33.62 -12.74
C TYR A 84 1.53 -32.15 -12.80
N PHE A 85 1.18 -31.68 -13.98
CA PHE A 85 0.58 -30.36 -14.21
C PHE A 85 -0.60 -30.50 -15.18
N PHE A 86 -1.79 -30.73 -14.62
CA PHE A 86 -3.02 -31.07 -15.33
C PHE A 86 -2.83 -32.35 -16.18
N PHE A 87 -2.93 -32.23 -17.50
CA PHE A 87 -2.69 -33.30 -18.47
C PHE A 87 -1.21 -33.45 -18.84
N LEU A 88 -0.35 -32.52 -18.41
CA LEU A 88 1.09 -32.62 -18.61
C LEU A 88 1.69 -33.51 -17.53
N GLU A 89 2.50 -34.44 -17.98
CA GLU A 89 3.29 -35.31 -17.14
C GLU A 89 4.75 -35.16 -17.55
N ILE A 90 5.53 -34.54 -16.68
CA ILE A 90 6.91 -34.20 -16.95
C ILE A 90 7.80 -35.21 -16.23
N TRP A 91 8.77 -35.73 -16.96
CA TRP A 91 9.72 -36.70 -16.43
C TRP A 91 11.05 -36.03 -16.07
N PRO A 92 11.78 -36.51 -15.05
CA PRO A 92 13.02 -35.85 -14.60
C PRO A 92 14.08 -35.73 -15.69
N GLN A 93 14.14 -36.70 -16.61
CA GLN A 93 15.08 -36.68 -17.73
C GLN A 93 14.72 -35.69 -18.85
N GLU A 94 13.62 -34.94 -18.77
CA GLU A 94 13.31 -33.90 -19.76
C GLU A 94 14.03 -32.58 -19.45
N PHE A 95 14.64 -32.47 -18.26
CA PHE A 95 15.48 -31.36 -17.83
C PHE A 95 16.96 -31.66 -18.16
N TYR A 96 17.34 -31.65 -19.44
CA TYR A 96 18.75 -31.71 -19.89
C TYR A 96 19.25 -30.35 -20.39
#